data_AF-A0A128F5A1-F1
#
_entry.id   AF-A0A128F5A1-F1
#
_cell.length_a   1.000
_cell.length_b   1.000
_cell.length_c   1.000
_cell.angle_alpha   90.00
_cell.angle_beta   90.00
_cell.angle_gamma   90.00
#
_symmetry.space_group_name_H-M   'P 1'
#
loop_
_entity.id
_entity.type
_entity.pdbx_description
1 polymer ?
#
loop_
_entity_poly.entity_id
_entity_poly.type
_entity_poly.pdbx_seq_one_letter_code
_entity_poly.pdbx_strand_id
1 'polypeptide(L)'
;MDLATLIGILGAFAFIVMAMLLGGTISMFVDVPSTLIVFGGSLFVVLMNYTMGQFFGAFKIAGKAFMFKADDPEDLIAKIVEMADAARKGGFLALEEMEVPNSFMKKGVDMLVDGHDAEVVKMTLQKDIVMTDERHDAGAQFYSALADVAPAMGMIGTLIGLVAMLSNMDDPKAIGPAMAVALLTTLYGAMLANMIAIPIASKLRMRKDQEKMNRRLIMDGLLAIQDGQNPRVIDGYLKNYLNEKKRAVDVEG
;
A
#
# COMPACT_ATOMS: atom_id res chain seq x y z
N MET A 1 8.96 -1.59 -9.55
CA MET A 1 7.66 -2.29 -9.62
C MET A 1 7.88 -3.77 -9.40
N ASP A 2 7.03 -4.39 -8.59
CA ASP A 2 7.04 -5.83 -8.36
C ASP A 2 6.45 -6.55 -9.59
N LEU A 3 7.23 -7.47 -10.19
CA LEU A 3 6.88 -8.17 -11.43
C LEU A 3 5.54 -8.92 -11.28
N ALA A 4 5.28 -9.51 -10.11
CA ALA A 4 4.03 -10.22 -9.83
C ALA A 4 2.81 -9.29 -9.90
N THR A 5 2.99 -8.02 -9.49
CA THR A 5 1.90 -7.04 -9.52
C THR A 5 1.59 -6.58 -10.94
N LEU A 6 2.62 -6.38 -11.76
CA LEU A 6 2.46 -6.03 -13.17
C LEU A 6 1.81 -7.17 -13.97
N ILE A 7 2.32 -8.40 -13.80
CA ILE A 7 1.77 -9.60 -14.47
C ILE A 7 0.33 -9.85 -14.01
N GLY A 8 0.04 -9.71 -12.71
CA GLY A 8 -1.31 -9.92 -12.16
C GLY A 8 -2.33 -8.94 -12.74
N ILE A 9 -2.02 -7.64 -12.75
CA ILE A 9 -2.91 -6.62 -13.32
C ILE A 9 -3.08 -6.87 -14.83
N LEU A 10 -1.98 -6.99 -15.58
CA LEU A 10 -2.07 -7.19 -17.02
C LEU A 10 -2.79 -8.48 -17.39
N GLY A 11 -2.56 -9.57 -16.66
CA GLY A 11 -3.24 -10.84 -16.88
C GLY A 11 -4.74 -10.75 -16.66
N ALA A 12 -5.18 -10.16 -15.53
CA ALA A 12 -6.60 -10.00 -15.23
C ALA A 12 -7.32 -9.17 -16.29
N PHE A 13 -6.74 -8.03 -16.70
CA PHE A 13 -7.31 -7.20 -17.76
C PHE A 13 -7.26 -7.91 -19.13
N ALA A 14 -6.18 -8.60 -19.47
CA ALA A 14 -6.04 -9.29 -20.74
C ALA A 14 -7.08 -10.42 -20.91
N PHE A 15 -7.32 -11.24 -19.89
CA PHE A 15 -8.31 -12.30 -19.97
C PHE A 15 -9.74 -11.76 -20.11
N ILE A 16 -10.09 -10.68 -19.41
CA ILE A 16 -11.41 -10.05 -19.56
C ILE A 16 -11.57 -9.41 -20.95
N VAL A 17 -10.57 -8.66 -21.42
CA VAL A 17 -10.61 -8.06 -22.76
C VAL A 17 -10.68 -9.14 -23.84
N MET A 18 -9.95 -10.25 -23.68
CA MET A 18 -10.03 -11.40 -24.59
C MET A 18 -11.43 -12.03 -24.56
N ALA A 19 -12.04 -12.20 -23.39
CA ALA A 19 -13.42 -12.69 -23.28
C ALA A 19 -14.43 -11.74 -23.96
N MET A 20 -14.25 -10.42 -23.84
CA MET A 20 -15.07 -9.43 -24.53
C MET A 20 -14.92 -9.52 -26.06
N LEU A 21 -13.69 -9.67 -26.56
CA LEU A 21 -13.40 -9.82 -27.99
C LEU A 21 -13.96 -11.12 -28.59
N LEU A 22 -13.92 -12.22 -27.83
CA LEU A 22 -14.54 -13.49 -28.23
C LEU A 22 -16.06 -13.42 -28.19
N GLY A 23 -16.63 -12.61 -27.28
CA GLY A 23 -18.07 -12.38 -27.16
C GLY A 23 -18.64 -11.34 -28.14
N GLY A 24 -17.80 -10.55 -28.81
CA GLY A 24 -18.21 -9.58 -29.83
C GLY A 24 -17.32 -8.33 -29.88
N THR A 25 -17.87 -7.18 -30.28
CA THR A 25 -17.12 -5.92 -30.36
C THR A 25 -17.00 -5.24 -28.99
N ILE A 26 -15.80 -4.71 -28.68
CA ILE A 26 -15.53 -3.96 -27.44
C ILE A 26 -16.48 -2.78 -27.27
N SER A 27 -16.93 -2.17 -28.37
CA SER A 27 -17.89 -1.06 -28.35
C SER A 27 -19.21 -1.39 -27.64
N MET A 28 -19.61 -2.66 -27.59
CA MET A 28 -20.82 -3.08 -26.86
C MET A 28 -20.67 -2.99 -25.35
N PHE A 29 -19.43 -3.03 -24.86
CA PHE A 29 -19.10 -2.96 -23.44
C PHE A 29 -18.71 -1.54 -23.01
N VAL A 30 -18.96 -0.51 -23.82
CA VAL A 30 -18.69 0.89 -23.50
C VAL A 30 -20.00 1.66 -23.52
N ASP A 31 -20.52 1.96 -22.34
CA ASP A 31 -21.75 2.74 -22.16
C ASP A 31 -21.49 3.96 -21.27
N VAL A 32 -21.83 5.15 -21.78
CA VAL A 32 -21.56 6.42 -21.10
C VAL A 32 -22.38 6.55 -19.79
N PRO A 33 -23.71 6.31 -19.78
CA PRO A 33 -24.50 6.28 -18.55
C PRO A 33 -23.92 5.36 -17.48
N SER A 34 -23.61 4.11 -17.85
CA SER A 34 -23.06 3.10 -16.93
C SER A 34 -21.72 3.53 -16.34
N THR A 35 -20.86 4.12 -17.17
CA THR A 35 -19.55 4.64 -16.73
C THR A 35 -19.71 5.79 -15.74
N LEU A 36 -20.63 6.73 -16.00
CA LEU A 36 -20.90 7.86 -15.11
C LEU A 36 -21.48 7.43 -13.76
N ILE A 37 -22.44 6.50 -13.77
CA ILE A 37 -23.06 5.97 -12.54
C ILE A 37 -21.99 5.28 -11.68
N VAL A 38 -21.20 4.39 -12.27
CA VAL A 38 -20.25 3.59 -11.50
C VAL A 38 -19.01 4.38 -11.14
N PHE A 39 -18.24 4.89 -12.11
CA PHE A 39 -16.98 5.56 -11.82
C PHE A 39 -17.20 6.93 -11.20
N GLY A 40 -18.08 7.74 -11.79
CA GLY A 40 -18.41 9.06 -11.25
C GLY A 40 -19.08 8.94 -9.89
N GLY A 41 -20.17 8.17 -9.82
CA GLY A 41 -20.91 8.00 -8.57
C GLY A 41 -20.05 7.42 -7.44
N SER A 42 -19.23 6.40 -7.70
CA SER A 42 -18.35 5.85 -6.65
C SER A 42 -17.32 6.85 -6.16
N LEU A 43 -16.72 7.63 -7.07
CA LEU A 43 -15.74 8.66 -6.68
C LEU A 43 -16.38 9.76 -5.82
N PHE A 44 -17.60 10.21 -6.16
CA PHE A 44 -18.30 11.22 -5.37
C PHE A 44 -18.80 10.68 -4.03
N VAL A 45 -19.28 9.44 -3.97
CA VAL A 45 -19.66 8.80 -2.69
C VAL A 45 -18.44 8.65 -1.78
N VAL A 46 -17.28 8.26 -2.33
CA VAL A 46 -16.04 8.21 -1.55
C VAL A 46 -15.61 9.62 -1.14
N LEU A 47 -15.74 10.62 -2.00
CA LEU A 47 -15.44 12.02 -1.67
C LEU A 47 -16.26 12.53 -0.47
N MET A 48 -17.49 12.05 -0.26
CA MET A 48 -18.30 12.40 0.93
C MET A 48 -17.67 11.92 2.24
N ASN A 49 -16.83 10.88 2.20
CA ASN A 49 -16.20 10.28 3.38
C ASN A 49 -14.81 10.85 3.69
N TYR A 50 -14.22 11.66 2.80
CA TYR A 50 -12.83 12.14 2.91
C TYR A 50 -12.70 13.63 2.67
N THR A 51 -11.69 14.26 3.28
CA THR A 51 -11.36 15.66 2.98
C THR A 51 -10.76 15.79 1.58
N MET A 52 -10.87 16.98 0.96
CA MET A 52 -10.30 17.25 -0.37
C MET A 52 -8.79 16.94 -0.44
N GLY A 53 -8.05 17.24 0.63
CA GLY A 53 -6.61 16.94 0.72
C GLY A 53 -6.33 15.44 0.72
N GLN A 54 -7.12 14.64 1.44
CA GLN A 54 -7.00 13.18 1.45
C GLN A 54 -7.40 12.57 0.11
N PHE A 55 -8.44 13.07 -0.54
CA PHE A 55 -8.90 12.61 -1.85
C PHE A 55 -7.79 12.74 -2.90
N PHE A 56 -7.24 13.93 -3.12
CA PHE A 56 -6.15 14.14 -4.08
C PHE A 56 -4.85 13.45 -3.65
N GLY A 57 -4.59 13.36 -2.34
CA GLY A 57 -3.47 12.63 -1.78
C GLY A 57 -3.49 11.14 -2.10
N ALA A 58 -4.67 10.50 -2.04
CA ALA A 58 -4.83 9.07 -2.30
C ALA A 58 -4.39 8.67 -3.72
N PHE A 59 -4.75 9.47 -4.74
CA PHE A 59 -4.31 9.22 -6.12
C PHE A 59 -2.78 9.24 -6.27
N LYS A 60 -2.10 10.17 -5.59
CA LYS A 60 -0.63 10.24 -5.58
C LYS A 60 -0.01 9.06 -4.85
N ILE A 61 -0.64 8.61 -3.77
CA ILE A 61 -0.18 7.50 -2.94
C ILE A 61 -0.27 6.17 -3.71
N ALA A 62 -1.31 5.93 -4.50
CA ALA A 62 -1.38 4.74 -5.34
C ALA A 62 -0.21 4.63 -6.32
N GLY A 63 0.16 5.71 -7.01
CA GLY A 63 1.32 5.70 -7.90
C GLY A 63 2.62 5.36 -7.16
N LYS A 64 2.80 5.90 -5.95
CA LYS A 64 3.94 5.56 -5.09
C LYS A 64 3.91 4.10 -4.64
N ALA A 65 2.76 3.50 -4.40
CA ALA A 65 2.65 2.10 -3.95
C ALA A 65 3.35 1.10 -4.90
N PHE A 66 3.25 1.35 -6.20
CA PHE A 66 3.84 0.50 -7.24
C PHE A 66 5.31 0.83 -7.54
N MET A 67 5.70 2.10 -7.40
CA MET A 67 7.07 2.55 -7.69
C MET A 67 8.02 2.40 -6.50
N PHE A 68 7.52 2.52 -5.27
CA PHE A 68 8.35 2.52 -4.08
C PHE A 68 8.98 1.14 -3.83
N LYS A 69 10.30 1.16 -3.59
CA LYS A 69 11.08 0.00 -3.16
C LYS A 69 11.38 0.22 -1.67
N ALA A 70 10.89 -0.68 -0.82
CA ALA A 70 11.27 -0.69 0.59
C ALA A 70 12.76 -1.06 0.70
N ASP A 71 13.43 -0.53 1.72
CA ASP A 71 14.80 -0.89 2.05
C ASP A 71 14.91 -2.39 2.36
N ASP A 72 16.02 -3.02 1.98
CA ASP A 72 16.26 -4.42 2.33
C ASP A 72 16.58 -4.51 3.83
N PRO A 73 15.85 -5.32 4.61
CA PRO A 73 16.17 -5.55 6.01
C PRO A 73 17.62 -6.01 6.24
N GLU A 74 18.20 -6.78 5.32
CA GLU A 74 19.58 -7.26 5.45
C GLU A 74 20.59 -6.10 5.37
N ASP A 75 20.38 -5.16 4.45
CA ASP A 75 21.21 -3.96 4.31
C ASP A 75 21.08 -3.06 5.56
N LEU A 76 19.87 -2.95 6.12
CA LEU A 76 19.64 -2.22 7.37
C LEU A 76 20.36 -2.86 8.56
N ILE A 77 20.31 -4.19 8.69
CA ILE A 77 21.01 -4.93 9.76
C ILE A 77 22.52 -4.71 9.63
N ALA A 78 23.08 -4.91 8.43
CA ALA A 78 24.51 -4.71 8.18
C ALA A 78 24.95 -3.30 8.57
N LYS A 79 24.15 -2.29 8.22
CA LYS A 79 24.46 -0.89 8.57
C LYS A 79 24.37 -0.64 10.07
N ILE A 80 23.39 -1.22 10.76
CA ILE A 80 23.27 -1.10 12.22
C ILE A 80 24.44 -1.76 12.94
N VAL A 81 24.90 -2.93 12.48
CA VAL A 81 26.07 -3.61 13.05
C VAL A 81 27.34 -2.79 12.84
N GLU A 82 27.52 -2.21 11.65
CA GLU A 82 28.63 -1.28 11.35
C GLU A 82 28.61 -0.07 12.30
N MET A 83 27.44 0.53 12.52
CA MET A 83 27.27 1.64 13.47
C MET A 83 27.56 1.20 14.91
N ALA A 84 27.14 0.01 15.32
CA ALA A 84 27.41 -0.53 16.65
C ALA A 84 28.91 -0.69 16.90
N ASP A 85 29.66 -1.19 15.91
CA ASP A 85 31.12 -1.31 15.98
C ASP A 85 31.81 0.06 16.08
N ALA A 86 31.34 1.05 15.30
CA ALA A 86 31.86 2.41 15.34
C ALA A 86 31.58 3.08 16.70
N ALA A 87 30.33 3.01 17.19
CA ALA A 87 29.91 3.56 18.46
C ALA A 87 30.68 2.96 19.66
N ARG A 88 31.01 1.67 19.59
CA ARG A 88 31.78 1.00 20.64
C ARG A 88 33.25 1.42 20.69
N LYS A 89 33.86 1.74 19.55
CA LYS A 89 35.27 2.15 19.45
C LYS A 89 35.48 3.64 19.70
N GLY A 90 34.59 4.47 19.14
CA GLY A 90 34.72 5.93 19.12
C GLY A 90 33.65 6.70 19.90
N GLY A 91 32.72 6.00 20.57
CA GLY A 91 31.54 6.62 21.19
C GLY A 91 30.50 7.06 20.14
N PHE A 92 29.40 7.67 20.59
CA PHE A 92 28.31 8.08 19.69
C PHE A 92 28.73 9.14 18.66
N LEU A 93 29.73 9.98 18.95
CA LEU A 93 30.23 10.97 17.99
C LEU A 93 30.78 10.33 16.70
N ALA A 94 31.29 9.09 16.78
CA ALA A 94 31.75 8.36 15.60
C ALA A 94 30.62 8.06 14.59
N LEU A 95 29.36 8.14 15.02
CA LEU A 95 28.20 7.94 14.16
C LEU A 95 27.88 9.17 13.28
N GLU A 96 28.36 10.36 13.66
CA GLU A 96 28.07 11.62 12.93
C GLU A 96 28.72 11.64 11.53
N GLU A 97 29.89 11.00 11.40
CA GLU A 97 30.64 10.91 10.14
C GLU A 97 30.11 9.81 9.19
N MET A 98 29.18 8.97 9.67
CA MET A 98 28.66 7.85 8.88
C MET A 98 27.54 8.29 7.94
N GLU A 99 27.59 7.83 6.69
CA GLU A 99 26.50 8.06 5.75
C GLU A 99 25.32 7.12 6.07
N VAL A 100 24.20 7.73 6.47
CA VAL A 100 22.96 7.04 6.85
C VAL A 100 21.88 7.35 5.80
N PRO A 101 21.63 6.46 4.81
CA PRO A 101 20.70 6.75 3.71
C PRO A 101 19.24 6.78 4.15
N ASN A 102 18.88 5.99 5.16
CA ASN A 102 17.51 5.94 5.66
C ASN A 102 17.24 7.12 6.63
N SER A 103 16.31 7.99 6.26
CA SER A 103 15.95 9.19 7.04
C SER A 103 15.46 8.91 8.48
N PHE A 104 14.78 7.78 8.70
CA PHE A 104 14.30 7.40 10.03
C PHE A 104 15.46 6.91 10.92
N MET A 105 16.39 6.13 10.34
CA MET A 105 17.62 5.72 11.01
C MET A 105 18.50 6.91 11.36
N LYS A 106 18.66 7.86 10.44
CA LYS A 106 19.43 9.09 10.67
C LYS A 106 18.87 9.89 11.85
N LYS A 107 17.56 10.12 11.88
CA LYS A 107 16.90 10.82 12.99
C LYS A 107 17.20 10.16 14.34
N GLY A 108 17.22 8.83 14.40
CA GLY A 108 17.55 8.12 15.63
C GLY A 108 19.03 8.21 16.00
N VAL A 109 19.94 8.15 15.03
CA VAL A 109 21.38 8.39 15.22
C VAL A 109 21.65 9.80 15.76
N ASP A 110 21.04 10.82 15.16
CA ASP A 110 21.19 12.21 15.60
C ASP A 110 20.80 12.36 17.09
N MET A 111 19.72 11.71 17.54
CA MET A 111 19.31 11.72 18.95
C MET A 111 20.32 11.04 19.89
N LEU A 112 21.00 9.97 19.43
CA LEU A 112 22.05 9.30 20.19
C LEU A 112 23.31 10.16 20.29
N VAL A 113 23.70 10.84 19.20
CA VAL A 113 24.82 11.80 19.17
C VAL A 113 24.58 12.96 20.12
N ASP A 114 23.34 13.48 20.14
CA ASP A 114 22.89 14.54 21.05
C ASP A 114 22.82 14.09 22.52
N GLY A 115 23.01 12.79 22.81
CA GLY A 115 23.07 12.27 24.18
C GLY A 115 21.71 12.15 24.88
N HIS A 116 20.61 12.01 24.13
CA HIS A 116 19.28 11.80 24.72
C HIS A 116 19.19 10.45 25.44
N ASP A 117 18.43 10.39 26.55
CA ASP A 117 18.16 9.14 27.27
C ASP A 117 17.41 8.11 26.40
N ALA A 118 17.67 6.82 26.65
CA ALA A 118 17.11 5.72 25.86
C ALA A 118 15.58 5.71 25.83
N GLU A 119 14.92 6.07 26.93
CA GLU A 119 13.47 6.15 26.99
C GLU A 119 12.91 7.28 26.11
N VAL A 120 13.61 8.42 26.03
CA VAL A 120 13.22 9.55 25.16
C VAL A 120 13.38 9.18 23.69
N VAL A 121 14.50 8.54 23.33
CA VAL A 121 14.75 8.02 21.97
C VAL A 121 13.66 7.03 21.59
N LYS A 122 13.41 6.02 22.44
CA LYS A 122 12.38 5.01 22.22
C LYS A 122 11.00 5.62 22.05
N MET A 123 10.54 6.48 22.97
CA MET A 123 9.22 7.12 22.88
C MET A 123 9.06 7.93 21.58
N THR A 124 10.10 8.67 21.19
CA THR A 124 10.08 9.51 19.99
C THR A 124 10.00 8.67 18.71
N LEU A 125 10.86 7.66 18.60
CA LEU A 125 10.88 6.75 17.44
C LEU A 125 9.61 5.92 17.37
N GLN A 126 9.14 5.37 18.50
CA GLN A 126 7.89 4.61 18.57
C GLN A 126 6.68 5.48 18.16
N LYS A 127 6.64 6.75 18.60
CA LYS A 127 5.57 7.67 18.20
C LYS A 127 5.62 7.95 16.70
N ASP A 128 6.79 8.18 16.12
CA ASP A 128 6.95 8.39 14.68
C ASP A 128 6.51 7.16 13.87
N ILE A 129 6.87 5.95 14.31
CA ILE A 129 6.39 4.69 13.71
C ILE A 129 4.86 4.65 13.69
N VAL A 130 4.20 4.94 14.81
CA VAL A 130 2.73 4.93 14.91
C VAL A 130 2.10 5.99 14.00
N MET A 131 2.58 7.24 14.06
CA MET A 131 2.03 8.33 13.23
C MET A 131 2.22 8.06 11.73
N THR A 132 3.34 7.43 11.36
CA THR A 132 3.60 7.06 9.97
C THR A 132 2.72 5.89 9.53
N ASP A 133 2.55 4.87 10.37
CA ASP A 133 1.63 3.75 10.13
C ASP A 133 0.19 4.25 9.89
N GLU A 134 -0.32 5.14 10.75
CA GLU A 134 -1.65 5.76 10.61
C GLU A 134 -1.78 6.53 9.29
N ARG A 135 -0.76 7.30 8.90
CA ARG A 135 -0.77 8.05 7.63
C ARG A 135 -0.82 7.14 6.41
N HIS A 136 -0.09 6.02 6.43
CA HIS A 136 -0.14 5.03 5.35
C HIS A 136 -1.46 4.26 5.33
N ASP A 137 -2.01 3.95 6.51
CA ASP A 137 -3.29 3.26 6.65
C ASP A 137 -4.44 4.08 6.06
N ALA A 138 -4.47 5.39 6.33
CA ALA A 138 -5.45 6.31 5.75
C ALA A 138 -5.43 6.29 4.21
N GLY A 139 -4.23 6.17 3.60
CA GLY A 139 -4.09 6.03 2.15
C GLY A 139 -4.66 4.72 1.61
N ALA A 140 -4.49 3.60 2.33
CA ALA A 140 -5.07 2.32 1.96
C ALA A 140 -6.60 2.29 2.17
N GLN A 141 -7.08 2.97 3.21
CA GLN A 141 -8.50 3.01 3.57
C GLN A 141 -9.35 3.66 2.48
N PHE A 142 -8.84 4.68 1.78
CA PHE A 142 -9.51 5.29 0.63
C PHE A 142 -9.85 4.25 -0.45
N TYR A 143 -8.89 3.39 -0.81
CA TYR A 143 -9.09 2.35 -1.81
C TYR A 143 -9.98 1.22 -1.30
N SER A 144 -9.95 0.92 0.00
CA SER A 144 -10.94 0.01 0.61
C SER A 144 -12.36 0.57 0.50
N ALA A 145 -12.56 1.85 0.83
CA ALA A 145 -13.87 2.50 0.68
C ALA A 145 -14.35 2.51 -0.78
N LEU A 146 -13.45 2.77 -1.74
CA LEU A 146 -13.78 2.70 -3.16
C LEU A 146 -14.17 1.27 -3.59
N ALA A 147 -13.49 0.25 -3.06
CA ALA A 147 -13.81 -1.14 -3.31
C ALA A 147 -15.19 -1.55 -2.77
N ASP A 148 -15.58 -1.01 -1.62
CA ASP A 148 -16.89 -1.31 -1.00
C ASP A 148 -18.03 -0.59 -1.73
N VAL A 149 -17.80 0.65 -2.17
CA VAL A 149 -18.82 1.48 -2.82
C VAL A 149 -19.05 1.08 -4.28
N ALA A 150 -18.00 0.68 -5.02
CA ALA A 150 -18.12 0.43 -6.46
C ALA A 150 -19.15 -0.66 -6.85
N PRO A 151 -19.24 -1.82 -6.17
CA PRO A 151 -20.26 -2.82 -6.45
C PRO A 151 -21.66 -2.33 -6.07
N ALA A 152 -21.79 -1.56 -4.98
CA ALA A 152 -23.07 -0.98 -4.57
C ALA A 152 -23.59 0.02 -5.62
N MET A 153 -22.71 0.86 -6.18
CA MET A 153 -23.06 1.74 -7.30
C MET A 153 -23.44 0.95 -8.56
N GLY A 154 -22.79 -0.20 -8.79
CA GLY A 154 -23.17 -1.13 -9.86
C GLY A 154 -24.61 -1.65 -9.70
N MET A 155 -24.99 -2.05 -8.49
CA MET A 155 -26.36 -2.50 -8.16
C MET A 155 -27.39 -1.37 -8.31
N ILE A 156 -27.06 -0.14 -7.89
CA ILE A 156 -27.93 1.03 -8.11
C ILE A 156 -28.13 1.27 -9.61
N GLY A 157 -27.06 1.18 -10.40
CA GLY A 157 -27.13 1.28 -11.85
C GLY A 157 -28.02 0.21 -12.49
N THR A 158 -27.98 -1.02 -11.95
CA THR A 158 -28.86 -2.11 -12.40
C THR A 158 -30.32 -1.79 -12.14
N LEU A 159 -30.65 -1.25 -10.97
CA LEU A 159 -32.01 -0.80 -10.68
C LEU A 159 -32.47 0.31 -11.61
N ILE A 160 -31.60 1.28 -11.92
CA ILE A 160 -31.89 2.35 -12.89
C ILE A 160 -32.17 1.77 -14.28
N GLY A 161 -31.33 0.84 -14.75
CA GLY A 161 -31.50 0.19 -16.05
C GLY A 161 -32.77 -0.66 -16.13
N LEU A 162 -33.13 -1.36 -15.05
CA LEU A 162 -34.39 -2.11 -14.96
C LEU A 162 -35.61 -1.20 -14.98
N VAL A 163 -35.59 -0.08 -14.24
CA VAL A 163 -36.68 0.92 -14.28
C VAL A 163 -36.81 1.51 -15.69
N ALA A 164 -35.70 1.84 -16.35
CA ALA A 164 -35.71 2.34 -17.72
C ALA A 164 -36.23 1.31 -18.72
N MET A 165 -35.88 0.03 -18.54
CA MET A 165 -36.38 -1.07 -19.38
C MET A 165 -37.89 -1.23 -19.24
N LEU A 166 -38.40 -1.27 -18.00
CA LEU A 166 -39.83 -1.38 -17.72
C LEU A 166 -40.63 -0.18 -18.23
N SER A 167 -40.04 1.02 -18.18
CA SER A 167 -40.66 2.23 -18.72
C SER A 167 -40.76 2.26 -20.25
N ASN A 168 -39.98 1.43 -20.96
CA ASN A 168 -39.95 1.37 -22.42
C ASN A 168 -40.40 0.00 -22.95
N MET A 169 -41.17 -0.75 -22.15
CA MET A 169 -41.56 -2.13 -22.49
C MET A 169 -42.39 -2.22 -23.78
N ASP A 170 -43.06 -1.13 -24.16
CA ASP A 170 -43.87 -1.05 -25.38
C ASP A 170 -43.03 -0.82 -26.65
N ASP A 171 -41.73 -0.47 -26.53
CA ASP A 171 -40.79 -0.36 -27.66
C ASP A 171 -39.66 -1.40 -27.55
N PRO A 172 -39.75 -2.53 -28.28
CA PRO A 172 -38.72 -3.56 -28.29
C PRO A 172 -37.31 -3.06 -28.65
N LYS A 173 -37.19 -1.94 -29.38
CA LYS A 173 -35.87 -1.38 -29.73
C LYS A 173 -35.20 -0.66 -28.57
N ALA A 174 -35.97 -0.12 -27.63
CA ALA A 174 -35.48 0.59 -26.46
C ALA A 174 -35.10 -0.35 -25.30
N ILE A 175 -35.60 -1.59 -25.30
CA ILE A 175 -35.32 -2.61 -24.27
C ILE A 175 -33.83 -2.98 -24.25
N GLY A 176 -33.22 -3.22 -25.41
CA GLY A 176 -31.82 -3.65 -25.52
C GLY A 176 -30.83 -2.67 -24.87
N PRO A 177 -30.86 -1.37 -25.21
CA PRO A 177 -30.03 -0.36 -24.56
C PRO A 177 -30.25 -0.27 -23.03
N ALA A 178 -31.49 -0.31 -22.55
CA ALA A 178 -31.78 -0.22 -21.11
C ALA A 178 -31.26 -1.45 -20.34
N MET A 179 -31.39 -2.63 -20.92
CA MET A 179 -30.82 -3.87 -20.37
C MET A 179 -29.29 -3.83 -20.37
N ALA A 180 -28.67 -3.28 -21.40
CA ALA A 180 -27.22 -3.11 -21.47
C ALA A 180 -26.72 -2.23 -20.31
N VAL A 181 -27.38 -1.10 -20.03
CA VAL A 181 -27.06 -0.27 -18.86
C VAL A 181 -27.10 -1.09 -17.57
N ALA A 182 -28.16 -1.87 -17.38
CA ALA A 182 -28.35 -2.63 -16.16
C ALA A 182 -27.24 -3.68 -15.90
N LEU A 183 -26.75 -4.32 -16.96
CA LEU A 183 -25.70 -5.35 -16.88
C LEU A 183 -24.30 -4.74 -16.83
N LEU A 184 -24.04 -3.69 -17.61
CA LEU A 184 -22.73 -3.03 -17.67
C LEU A 184 -22.39 -2.32 -16.37
N THR A 185 -23.37 -1.76 -15.64
CA THR A 185 -23.11 -1.16 -14.33
C THR A 185 -22.62 -2.19 -13.31
N THR A 186 -23.20 -3.40 -13.31
CA THR A 186 -22.71 -4.50 -12.44
C THR A 186 -21.30 -4.92 -12.82
N LEU A 187 -21.04 -5.08 -14.13
CA LEU A 187 -19.72 -5.44 -14.64
C LEU A 187 -18.67 -4.40 -14.24
N TYR A 188 -18.92 -3.12 -14.49
CA TYR A 188 -17.99 -2.04 -14.17
C TYR A 188 -17.75 -1.92 -12.66
N GLY A 189 -18.80 -2.06 -11.85
CA GLY A 189 -18.68 -2.03 -10.39
C GLY A 189 -17.79 -3.15 -9.87
N ALA A 190 -18.01 -4.37 -10.37
CA ALA A 190 -17.18 -5.53 -10.03
C ALA A 190 -15.73 -5.37 -10.49
N MET A 191 -15.49 -4.86 -11.70
CA MET A 191 -14.14 -4.60 -12.21
C MET A 191 -13.42 -3.52 -11.41
N LEU A 192 -14.07 -2.38 -11.13
CA LEU A 192 -13.49 -1.28 -10.37
C LEU A 192 -13.11 -1.73 -8.95
N ALA A 193 -13.96 -2.50 -8.28
CA ALA A 193 -13.68 -3.03 -6.96
C ALA A 193 -12.54 -4.06 -6.97
N ASN A 194 -12.69 -5.14 -7.73
CA ASN A 194 -11.85 -6.33 -7.60
C ASN A 194 -10.53 -6.25 -8.38
N MET A 195 -10.51 -5.52 -9.50
CA MET A 195 -9.32 -5.45 -10.36
C MET A 195 -8.46 -4.22 -10.09
N ILE A 196 -9.04 -3.18 -9.49
CA ILE A 196 -8.36 -1.89 -9.27
C ILE A 196 -8.27 -1.60 -7.78
N ALA A 197 -9.40 -1.37 -7.11
CA ALA A 197 -9.40 -0.83 -5.75
C ALA A 197 -8.83 -1.80 -4.69
N ILE A 198 -9.27 -3.07 -4.68
CA ILE A 198 -8.81 -4.08 -3.73
C ILE A 198 -7.30 -4.39 -3.88
N PRO A 199 -6.76 -4.64 -5.09
CA PRO A 199 -5.34 -4.87 -5.27
C PRO A 199 -4.48 -3.68 -4.84
N ILE A 200 -4.91 -2.45 -5.14
CA ILE A 200 -4.19 -1.23 -4.72
C ILE A 200 -4.20 -1.12 -3.19
N ALA A 201 -5.35 -1.29 -2.53
CA ALA A 201 -5.46 -1.25 -1.08
C ALA A 201 -4.58 -2.30 -0.42
N SER A 202 -4.60 -3.53 -0.93
CA SER A 202 -3.78 -4.64 -0.42
C SER A 202 -2.29 -4.37 -0.59
N LYS A 203 -1.86 -3.83 -1.74
CA LYS A 203 -0.47 -3.48 -1.98
C LYS A 203 0.01 -2.36 -1.04
N LEU A 204 -0.83 -1.34 -0.82
CA LEU A 204 -0.52 -0.26 0.13
C LEU A 204 -0.34 -0.79 1.55
N ARG A 205 -1.23 -1.68 2.02
CA ARG A 205 -1.09 -2.31 3.35
C ARG A 205 0.18 -3.16 3.45
N MET A 206 0.47 -3.97 2.43
CA MET A 206 1.70 -4.76 2.39
C MET A 206 2.95 -3.88 2.47
N ARG A 207 2.98 -2.74 1.76
CA ARG A 207 4.09 -1.78 1.82
C ARG A 207 4.18 -1.09 3.19
N LYS A 208 3.05 -0.72 3.76
CA LYS A 208 2.97 -0.16 5.12
C LYS A 208 3.58 -1.12 6.13
N ASP A 209 3.20 -2.39 6.08
CA ASP A 209 3.67 -3.41 7.03
C ASP A 209 5.18 -3.67 6.87
N GLN A 210 5.69 -3.67 5.63
CA GLN A 210 7.13 -3.72 5.35
C GLN A 210 7.89 -2.53 5.95
N GLU A 211 7.40 -1.30 5.72
CA GLU A 211 8.04 -0.10 6.27
C GLU A 211 7.98 -0.06 7.80
N LYS A 212 6.84 -0.47 8.39
CA LYS A 212 6.68 -0.58 9.84
C LYS A 212 7.65 -1.59 10.44
N MET A 213 7.84 -2.73 9.79
CA MET A 213 8.82 -3.75 10.22
C MET A 213 10.25 -3.20 10.16
N ASN A 214 10.64 -2.55 9.06
CA ASN A 214 11.98 -1.95 8.92
C ASN A 214 12.24 -0.87 9.97
N ARG A 215 11.27 0.00 10.25
CA ARG A 215 11.41 1.02 11.29
C ARG A 215 11.52 0.43 12.69
N ARG A 216 10.81 -0.66 13.00
CA ARG A 216 10.96 -1.39 14.28
C ARG A 216 12.35 -2.01 14.41
N LEU A 217 12.85 -2.65 13.35
CA LEU A 217 14.20 -3.19 13.28
C LEU A 217 15.24 -2.09 13.55
N ILE A 218 15.09 -0.93 12.90
CA ILE A 218 15.97 0.23 13.13
C ILE A 218 15.90 0.72 14.58
N MET A 219 14.70 0.88 15.14
CA MET A 219 14.52 1.33 16.52
C MET A 219 15.19 0.37 17.52
N ASP A 220 14.94 -0.93 17.42
CA ASP A 220 15.54 -1.92 18.31
C ASP A 220 17.07 -1.97 18.16
N GLY A 221 17.56 -1.82 16.93
CA GLY A 221 18.99 -1.74 16.64
C GLY A 221 19.65 -0.53 17.29
N LEU A 222 19.04 0.66 17.17
CA LEU A 222 19.54 1.88 17.79
C LEU A 222 19.52 1.83 19.32
N LEU A 223 18.48 1.26 19.92
CA LEU A 223 18.42 1.06 21.37
C LEU A 223 19.49 0.07 21.85
N ALA A 224 19.76 -1.00 21.08
CA ALA A 224 20.82 -1.94 21.42
C ALA A 224 22.23 -1.32 21.29
N ILE A 225 22.43 -0.40 20.33
CA ILE A 225 23.66 0.41 20.22
C ILE A 225 23.81 1.30 21.46
N GLN A 226 22.72 1.96 21.88
CA GLN A 226 22.72 2.84 23.04
C GLN A 226 23.04 2.11 24.35
N ASP A 227 22.51 0.89 24.51
CA ASP A 227 22.79 0.00 25.63
C ASP A 227 24.23 -0.57 25.61
N GLY A 228 25.00 -0.29 24.56
CA GLY A 228 26.38 -0.77 24.42
C GLY A 228 26.49 -2.29 24.20
N GLN A 229 25.44 -2.91 23.63
CA GLN A 229 25.45 -4.34 23.36
C GLN A 229 26.54 -4.73 22.35
N ASN A 230 27.01 -5.97 22.42
CA ASN A 230 28.02 -6.46 21.48
C ASN A 230 27.42 -6.52 20.06
N PRO A 231 28.08 -5.97 19.02
CA PRO A 231 27.58 -5.99 17.65
C PRO A 231 27.18 -7.38 17.14
N ARG A 232 27.85 -8.45 17.58
CA ARG A 232 27.47 -9.84 17.25
C ARG A 232 26.13 -10.26 17.86
N VAL A 233 25.82 -9.77 19.06
CA VAL A 233 24.52 -10.03 19.72
C VAL A 233 23.41 -9.24 19.02
N ILE A 234 23.71 -8.00 18.62
CA ILE A 234 22.79 -7.15 17.85
C ILE A 234 22.45 -7.81 16.51
N ASP A 235 23.46 -8.29 15.77
CA ASP A 235 23.27 -9.02 14.51
C ASP A 235 22.35 -10.23 14.69
N GLY A 236 22.65 -11.10 15.66
CA GLY A 236 21.83 -12.28 15.95
C GLY A 236 20.40 -11.95 16.37
N TYR A 237 20.22 -10.87 17.15
CA TYR A 237 18.91 -10.39 17.57
C TYR A 237 18.10 -9.84 16.39
N LEU A 238 18.69 -8.97 15.57
CA LEU A 238 18.01 -8.32 14.45
C LEU A 238 17.72 -9.28 13.30
N LYS A 239 18.52 -10.34 13.12
CA LYS A 239 18.22 -11.42 12.16
C LYS A 239 16.89 -12.13 12.45
N ASN A 240 16.32 -12.00 13.66
CA ASN A 240 14.96 -12.49 13.94
C ASN A 240 13.87 -11.76 13.15
N TYR A 241 14.14 -10.55 12.66
CA TYR A 241 13.23 -9.84 11.76
C TYR A 241 13.22 -10.43 10.34
N LEU A 242 14.23 -11.22 9.97
CA LEU A 242 14.29 -11.90 8.68
C LEU A 242 13.43 -13.17 8.69
N ASN A 243 12.92 -13.52 7.52
CA ASN A 243 12.30 -14.81 7.29
C ASN A 243 13.30 -15.94 7.59
N GLU A 244 12.83 -17.05 8.16
CA GLU A 244 13.67 -18.18 8.59
C GLU A 244 14.67 -18.64 7.52
N LYS A 245 14.25 -18.69 6.24
CA LYS A 245 15.12 -19.06 5.11
C LYS A 245 16.29 -18.11 4.85
N LYS A 246 16.17 -16.85 5.26
CA LYS A 246 17.20 -15.81 5.14
C LYS A 246 18.04 -15.67 6.42
N ARG A 247 17.66 -16.37 7.50
CA ARG A 247 18.49 -16.48 8.70
C ARG A 247 19.60 -17.48 8.39
N ALA A 248 20.69 -17.00 7.79
CA ALA A 248 21.93 -17.76 7.82
C ALA A 248 22.37 -17.82 9.30
N VAL A 249 22.00 -18.92 9.95
CA VAL A 249 22.58 -19.28 11.24
C VAL A 249 23.96 -19.82 10.90
N ASP A 250 25.01 -19.08 11.25
CA ASP A 250 26.36 -19.64 11.30
C ASP A 250 26.33 -20.72 12.39
N VAL A 251 26.00 -21.95 11.99
CA VAL A 251 26.16 -23.15 12.82
C VAL A 251 27.59 -23.64 12.61
N GLU A 252 28.57 -22.82 12.97
CA GLU A 252 29.96 -23.27 13.11
C GLU A 252 30.52 -22.77 14.44
N GLY A 253 30.40 -23.65 15.42
CA GLY A 253 31.18 -23.69 16.65
C GLY A 253 31.62 -25.13 16.88
#